data_AF-A0A662H2R3-F1
#
_entry.id   AF-A0A662H2R3-F1
#
_cell.length_a   1.000
_cell.length_b   1.000
_cell.length_c   1.000
_cell.angle_alpha   90.00
_cell.angle_beta   90.00
_cell.angle_gamma   90.00
#
_symmetry.space_group_name_H-M   'P 1'
#
loop_
_entity.id
_entity.type
_entity.pdbx_description
1 polymer ?
#
loop_
_entity_poly.entity_id
_entity_poly.type
_entity_poly.pdbx_seq_one_letter_code
_entity_poly.pdbx_strand_id
1 'polypeptide(L)'
;MGKRSELFLTHPFGVRRVENLDRFYESPVFKELRTKVEKFLRGEYVPEEVEEEEEYEEVPEEIEVVTEVRFCPHCGAKVRPGSKFCTNCGTKLR
;
A
#
# COMPACT_ATOMS: atom_id res chain seq x y z
N MET A 1 -20.46 25.05 -24.47
CA MET A 1 -19.01 24.90 -24.21
C MET A 1 -18.79 24.57 -22.73
N GLY A 2 -18.66 23.30 -22.36
CA GLY A 2 -18.36 22.88 -20.97
C GLY A 2 -16.92 22.39 -20.87
N LYS A 3 -16.11 22.98 -19.99
CA LYS A 3 -14.68 22.69 -19.84
C LYS A 3 -14.51 21.28 -19.28
N ARG A 4 -14.06 20.33 -20.12
CA ARG A 4 -13.69 18.96 -19.73
C ARG A 4 -12.29 19.00 -19.13
N SER A 5 -12.18 18.90 -17.81
CA SER A 5 -10.90 18.76 -17.11
C SER A 5 -10.37 17.34 -17.30
N GLU A 6 -9.63 17.10 -18.38
CA GLU A 6 -8.95 15.83 -18.65
C GLU A 6 -7.68 15.73 -17.76
N LEU A 7 -7.79 15.05 -16.61
CA LEU A 7 -6.63 14.67 -15.79
C LEU A 7 -6.08 13.33 -16.26
N PHE A 8 -4.94 13.36 -16.96
CA PHE A 8 -4.23 12.17 -17.41
C PHE A 8 -3.35 11.63 -16.28
N LEU A 9 -3.90 10.77 -15.42
CA LEU A 9 -3.11 10.00 -14.46
C LEU A 9 -2.40 8.86 -15.21
N THR A 10 -1.13 9.07 -15.55
CA THR A 10 -0.26 8.04 -16.12
C THR A 10 0.14 7.03 -15.03
N HIS A 11 -0.68 5.99 -14.85
CA HIS A 11 -0.32 4.82 -14.04
C HIS A 11 0.19 3.70 -14.97
N PRO A 12 1.14 2.84 -14.54
CA PRO A 12 1.73 1.78 -15.38
C PRO A 12 0.72 0.75 -15.95
N PHE A 13 -0.53 0.78 -15.48
CA PHE A 13 -1.63 -0.09 -15.95
C PHE A 13 -2.59 0.59 -16.95
N GLY A 14 -2.21 1.72 -17.54
CA GLY A 14 -2.98 2.43 -18.57
C GLY A 14 -3.94 3.49 -18.01
N VAL A 15 -4.11 4.59 -18.75
CA VAL A 15 -5.00 5.69 -18.39
C VAL A 15 -6.45 5.26 -18.65
N ARG A 16 -7.17 4.86 -17.59
CA ARG A 16 -8.62 4.72 -17.70
C ARG A 16 -9.22 6.13 -17.77
N ARG A 17 -9.84 6.47 -18.90
CA ARG A 17 -10.59 7.72 -19.06
C ARG A 17 -11.76 7.70 -18.06
N VAL A 18 -11.67 8.48 -17.00
CA VAL A 18 -12.79 8.69 -16.09
C VAL A 18 -13.66 9.79 -16.67
N GLU A 19 -14.78 9.42 -17.27
CA GLU A 19 -15.80 10.37 -17.68
C GLU A 19 -16.59 10.82 -16.44
N ASN A 20 -16.89 12.11 -16.34
CA ASN A 20 -17.58 12.73 -15.19
C ASN A 20 -16.78 12.65 -13.88
N LEU A 21 -15.57 13.22 -13.90
CA LEU A 21 -14.72 13.38 -12.73
C LEU A 21 -15.44 14.07 -11.55
N ASP A 22 -16.35 15.00 -11.84
CA ASP A 22 -17.20 15.66 -10.85
C ASP A 22 -18.04 14.65 -10.07
N ARG A 23 -18.64 13.65 -10.75
CA ARG A 23 -19.42 12.58 -10.11
C ARG A 23 -18.56 11.70 -9.20
N PHE A 24 -17.32 11.45 -9.60
CA PHE A 24 -16.38 10.68 -8.78
C PHE A 24 -16.08 11.41 -7.46
N TYR A 25 -15.77 12.72 -7.54
CA TYR A 25 -15.51 13.56 -6.37
C TYR A 25 -16.76 13.85 -5.53
N GLU A 26 -17.95 13.75 -6.12
CA GLU A 26 -19.22 13.88 -5.41
C GLU A 26 -19.65 12.61 -4.67
N SER A 27 -19.05 11.46 -4.99
CA SER A 27 -19.45 10.18 -4.41
C SER A 27 -19.30 10.17 -2.88
N PRO A 28 -20.26 9.59 -2.13
CA PRO A 28 -20.21 9.53 -0.67
C PRO A 28 -18.92 8.89 -0.15
N VAL A 29 -18.49 7.82 -0.82
CA VAL A 29 -17.27 7.07 -0.49
C VAL A 29 -16.02 7.95 -0.66
N PHE A 30 -15.92 8.71 -1.75
CA PHE A 30 -14.78 9.59 -1.97
C PHE A 30 -14.73 10.72 -0.93
N LYS A 31 -15.88 11.32 -0.59
CA LYS A 31 -15.95 12.37 0.44
C LYS A 31 -15.49 11.87 1.80
N GLU A 32 -15.95 10.69 2.21
CA GLU A 32 -15.54 10.08 3.48
C GLU A 32 -14.03 9.79 3.51
N LEU A 33 -13.49 9.18 2.45
CA LEU A 33 -12.06 8.90 2.33
C LEU A 33 -11.23 10.19 2.34
N ARG A 34 -11.66 11.23 1.62
CA ARG A 34 -10.99 12.52 1.59
C ARG A 34 -10.90 13.14 2.98
N THR A 35 -11.99 13.13 3.76
CA THR A 35 -11.98 13.66 5.13
C THR A 35 -11.02 12.90 6.03
N LYS A 36 -10.96 11.56 5.91
CA LYS A 36 -9.99 10.74 6.67
C LYS A 36 -8.55 11.09 6.32
N VAL A 37 -8.24 11.21 5.03
CA VAL A 37 -6.90 11.58 4.55
C VAL A 37 -6.53 13.00 4.99
N GLU A 38 -7.45 13.96 4.91
CA GLU A 38 -7.19 15.34 5.36
C GLU A 38 -6.88 15.42 6.86
N LYS A 39 -7.61 14.68 7.71
CA LYS A 39 -7.32 14.61 9.16
C LYS A 39 -5.96 13.96 9.45
N PHE A 40 -5.63 12.88 8.72
CA PHE A 40 -4.33 12.23 8.84
C PHE A 40 -3.18 13.17 8.44
N LEU A 41 -3.31 13.87 7.30
CA LEU A 41 -2.29 14.80 6.82
C LEU A 41 -2.12 16.05 7.70
N ARG A 42 -3.17 16.47 8.43
CA ARG A 42 -3.09 17.53 9.43
C ARG A 42 -2.46 17.08 10.76
N GLY A 43 -2.15 15.78 10.91
CA GLY A 43 -1.62 15.25 12.16
C GLY A 43 -2.64 15.22 13.30
N GLU A 44 -3.92 15.44 12.99
CA GLU A 44 -5.04 15.36 13.95
C GLU A 44 -5.50 13.91 14.18
N TYR A 45 -4.91 12.95 13.46
CA TYR A 45 -5.13 11.53 13.71
C TYR A 45 -4.30 11.10 14.92
N VAL A 46 -4.89 11.34 16.09
CA VAL A 46 -4.53 10.69 17.34
C VAL A 46 -5.30 9.37 17.34
N PRO A 47 -4.67 8.20 17.12
CA PRO A 47 -5.33 6.95 17.45
C PRO A 47 -5.71 7.02 18.93
N GLU A 48 -6.99 6.83 19.24
CA GLU A 48 -7.47 6.77 20.62
C GLU A 48 -6.61 5.76 21.39
N GLU A 49 -6.12 6.24 22.52
CA GLU A 49 -5.12 5.63 23.39
C GLU A 49 -5.47 4.16 23.67
N VAL A 50 -4.56 3.25 23.34
CA VAL A 50 -4.59 1.89 23.89
C VAL A 50 -3.76 1.98 25.17
N GLU A 51 -4.46 2.03 26.30
CA GLU A 51 -3.88 2.03 27.64
C GLU A 51 -3.04 0.76 27.87
N GLU A 52 -1.91 0.97 28.54
CA GLU A 52 -0.88 0.00 28.89
C GLU A 52 -1.38 -1.03 29.90
N GLU A 53 -1.30 -2.32 29.60
CA GLU A 53 -1.00 -3.35 30.62
C GLU A 53 0.02 -4.34 30.01
N GLU A 54 1.20 -4.35 30.62
CA GLU A 54 2.33 -5.18 30.26
C GLU A 54 2.09 -6.64 30.69
N GLU A 55 2.14 -7.57 29.74
CA GLU A 55 2.49 -8.97 29.99
C GLU A 55 3.37 -9.47 28.85
N TYR A 56 4.68 -9.21 28.97
CA TYR A 56 5.70 -9.87 28.15
C TYR A 56 5.95 -11.25 28.74
N GLU A 57 5.33 -12.28 28.16
CA GLU A 57 5.78 -13.66 28.40
C GLU A 57 7.18 -13.84 27.78
N GLU A 58 8.11 -14.39 28.56
CA GLU A 58 9.48 -14.67 28.12
C GLU A 58 9.48 -15.57 26.88
N VAL A 59 9.90 -15.01 25.74
CA VAL A 59 10.02 -15.75 24.48
C VAL A 59 11.30 -16.60 24.55
N PRO A 60 11.23 -17.93 24.41
CA PRO A 60 12.40 -18.81 24.54
C PRO A 60 13.49 -18.49 23.50
N GLU A 61 14.74 -18.62 23.96
CA GLU A 61 15.97 -17.98 23.46
C GLU A 61 16.47 -18.40 22.06
N GLU A 62 15.80 -19.26 21.31
CA GLU A 62 16.36 -19.79 20.06
C GLU A 62 15.38 -19.69 18.90
N ILE A 63 15.31 -18.49 18.31
CA ILE A 63 14.71 -18.28 16.99
C ILE A 63 15.87 -18.00 16.02
N GLU A 64 16.29 -19.00 15.25
CA GLU A 64 17.25 -18.79 14.17
C GLU A 64 16.62 -17.91 13.08
N VAL A 65 16.92 -16.61 13.14
CA VAL A 65 16.42 -15.63 12.19
C VAL A 65 17.17 -15.77 10.88
N VAL A 66 16.65 -16.57 9.95
CA VAL A 66 17.20 -16.64 8.58
C VAL A 66 16.91 -15.32 7.86
N THR A 67 17.87 -14.40 7.91
CA THR A 67 17.77 -13.01 7.43
C THR A 67 18.32 -12.80 6.02
N GLU A 68 18.35 -13.82 5.16
CA GLU A 68 18.69 -13.60 3.75
C GLU A 68 17.49 -13.04 2.97
N VAL A 69 17.31 -11.73 3.07
CA VAL A 69 16.36 -10.99 2.25
C VAL A 69 16.94 -10.84 0.84
N ARG A 70 16.31 -11.47 -0.16
CA ARG A 70 16.65 -11.30 -1.58
C ARG A 70 15.55 -10.53 -2.29
N PHE A 71 15.90 -9.79 -3.32
CA PHE A 71 14.96 -9.09 -4.18
C PHE A 71 14.98 -9.68 -5.59
N CYS A 72 13.82 -9.70 -6.25
CA CYS A 72 13.71 -10.13 -7.62
C CYS A 72 14.41 -9.12 -8.54
N PRO A 73 15.39 -9.52 -9.37
CA PRO A 73 16.09 -8.60 -10.26
C PRO A 73 15.21 -8.06 -11.40
N HIS A 74 14.05 -8.69 -11.65
CA HIS A 74 13.13 -8.30 -12.72
C HIS A 74 12.08 -7.29 -12.24
N CYS A 75 11.48 -7.49 -11.05
CA CYS A 75 10.37 -6.65 -10.58
C CYS A 75 10.63 -5.96 -9.22
N GLY A 76 11.77 -6.20 -8.57
CA GLY A 76 12.11 -5.61 -7.28
C GLY A 76 11.35 -6.17 -6.07
N ALA A 77 10.44 -7.13 -6.27
CA ALA A 77 9.69 -7.74 -5.16
C ALA A 77 10.62 -8.53 -4.22
N LYS A 78 10.32 -8.50 -2.92
CA LYS A 78 11.01 -9.32 -1.91
C LYS A 78 10.73 -10.80 -2.18
N VAL A 79 11.78 -11.63 -2.20
CA VAL A 79 11.72 -13.06 -2.46
C VAL A 79 12.35 -13.82 -1.29
N ARG A 80 11.73 -14.94 -0.91
CA ARG A 80 12.33 -15.88 0.04
C ARG A 80 13.59 -16.52 -0.54
N PRO A 81 14.67 -16.68 0.25
CA PRO A 81 15.89 -17.36 -0.20
C PRO A 81 15.55 -18.80 -0.62
N GLY A 82 16.17 -19.28 -1.70
CA GLY A 82 15.91 -20.62 -2.27
C GLY A 82 14.69 -20.74 -3.21
N SER A 83 13.94 -19.65 -3.45
CA SER A 83 12.81 -19.68 -4.39
C SER A 83 13.29 -19.82 -5.84
N LYS A 84 12.76 -20.80 -6.58
CA LYS A 84 13.09 -21.03 -8.01
C LYS A 84 12.47 -20.00 -8.97
N PHE A 85 11.37 -19.37 -8.56
CA PHE A 85 10.62 -18.40 -9.34
C PHE A 85 10.13 -17.27 -8.43
N CYS A 86 9.97 -16.07 -9.00
CA CYS A 86 9.37 -14.95 -8.30
C CYS A 86 7.86 -15.16 -8.17
N THR A 87 7.34 -15.14 -6.94
CA THR A 87 5.89 -15.24 -6.66
C THR A 87 5.10 -14.03 -7.13
N ASN A 88 5.78 -12.91 -7.41
CA ASN A 88 5.14 -11.68 -7.86
C ASN A 88 5.06 -11.58 -9.39
N CYS A 89 6.16 -11.88 -10.11
CA CYS A 89 6.22 -11.70 -11.57
C CYS A 89 6.48 -12.97 -12.38
N GLY A 90 6.62 -14.13 -11.74
CA GLY A 90 6.85 -15.42 -12.42
C GLY A 90 8.25 -15.62 -13.02
N THR A 91 9.12 -14.60 -12.98
CA THR A 91 10.49 -14.72 -13.51
C THR A 91 11.25 -15.81 -12.78
N LYS A 92 11.95 -16.67 -13.54
CA LYS A 92 12.85 -17.69 -13.00
C LYS A 92 14.01 -17.02 -12.26
N LEU A 93 14.15 -17.33 -10.98
CA LEU A 93 15.24 -16.89 -10.15
C LEU A 93 16.36 -17.94 -10.26
N ARG A 94 17.57 -17.48 -10.58
CA ARG A 94 18.75 -18.33 -10.72
C ARG A 94 19.48 -18.46 -9.40
#